data_AF-X1E4F1-F1
#
_entry.id   AF-X1E4F1-F1
#
_cell.length_a   1.000
_cell.length_b   1.000
_cell.length_c   1.000
_cell.angle_alpha   90.00
_cell.angle_beta   90.00
_cell.angle_gamma   90.00
#
_symmetry.space_group_name_H-M   'P 1'
#
loop_
_entity.id
_entity.type
_entity.pdbx_description
1 polymer ?
#
loop_
_entity_poly.entity_id
_entity_poly.type
_entity_poly.pdbx_seq_one_letter_code
_entity_poly.pdbx_strand_id
1 'polypeptide(L)' 'GEVALSGGVFQNRLLLRKTINLLENNGFQVFTHRQVPCNDGGIALGQAVIANFAE' A
#
# COMPACT_ATOMS: atom_id res chain seq x y z
N GLY A 1 12.44 -5.11 7.68
CA GLY A 1 12.17 -5.04 6.22
C GLY A 1 11.03 -4.09 5.96
N GLU A 2 10.76 -3.76 4.70
CA GLU A 2 9.71 -2.80 4.31
C GLU A 2 8.55 -3.51 3.62
N VAL A 3 7.32 -3.12 3.94
CA VAL A 3 6.10 -3.67 3.32
C VAL A 3 5.16 -2.53 2.95
N ALA A 4 4.68 -2.49 1.71
CA ALA A 4 3.64 -1.57 1.28
C ALA A 4 2.30 -2.32 1.11
N LEU A 5 1.24 -1.83 1.74
CA LEU A 5 -0.12 -2.38 1.61
C LEU A 5 -0.93 -1.56 0.61
N SER A 6 -1.38 -2.23 -0.46
CA SER A 6 -2.15 -1.66 -1.57
C SER A 6 -3.22 -2.65 -2.05
N GLY A 7 -4.16 -2.19 -2.88
CA GLY A 7 -5.29 -2.96 -3.38
C GLY A 7 -6.59 -2.65 -2.63
N GLY A 8 -7.73 -2.77 -3.33
CA GLY A 8 -9.06 -2.40 -2.83
C GLY A 8 -9.50 -3.12 -1.55
N VAL A 9 -8.96 -4.31 -1.27
CA VAL A 9 -9.21 -5.04 -0.01
C VAL A 9 -8.86 -4.20 1.22
N PHE A 10 -7.81 -3.38 1.14
CA PHE A 10 -7.36 -2.55 2.25
C PHE A 10 -8.17 -1.25 2.45
N GLN A 11 -9.24 -1.02 1.66
CA GLN A 11 -10.27 -0.05 2.03
C GLN A 11 -11.08 -0.53 3.25
N ASN A 12 -11.08 -1.85 3.52
CA ASN A 12 -11.60 -2.38 4.77
C ASN A 12 -10.68 -1.99 5.94
N ARG A 13 -11.11 -1.01 6.73
CA ARG A 13 -10.34 -0.47 7.87
C ARG A 13 -9.99 -1.52 8.93
N LEU A 14 -10.83 -2.54 9.11
CA LEU A 14 -10.56 -3.61 10.08
C LEU A 14 -9.40 -4.48 9.59
N LEU A 15 -9.44 -4.91 8.34
CA LEU A 15 -8.36 -5.69 7.73
C LEU A 15 -7.06 -4.90 7.70
N LEU A 16 -7.10 -3.66 7.21
CA LEU A 16 -5.93 -2.79 7.15
C LEU A 16 -5.23 -2.65 8.52
N ARG A 17 -5.99 -2.30 9.57
CA ARG A 17 -5.42 -2.13 10.92
C ARG A 17 -4.85 -3.43 11.48
N LYS A 18 -5.54 -4.55 11.30
CA LYS A 18 -5.05 -5.86 11.78
C LYS A 18 -3.77 -6.28 11.07
N THR A 19 -3.69 -6.07 9.76
CA THR A 19 -2.51 -6.39 8.96
C THR A 19 -1.32 -5.48 9.32
N ILE A 20 -1.53 -4.17 9.46
CA ILE A 20 -0.49 -3.22 9.91
C ILE A 20 0.07 -3.68 11.26
N ASN A 21 -0.79 -3.86 12.27
CA ASN A 21 -0.34 -4.23 13.61
C ASN A 21 0.43 -5.55 13.61
N LEU A 22 0.00 -6.55 12.83
CA LEU A 22 0.70 -7.82 12.74
C LEU A 22 2.08 -7.66 12.11
N LEU A 23 2.19 -6.91 11.00
CA LEU A 23 3.46 -6.67 10.32
C LEU A 23 4.43 -5.84 11.18
N GLU A 24 3.96 -4.78 11.81
CA GLU A 24 4.77 -3.94 12.71
C GLU A 24 5.27 -4.73 13.92
N ASN A 25 4.42 -5.58 14.53
CA ASN A 25 4.83 -6.47 15.61
C ASN A 25 5.87 -7.52 15.18
N ASN A 26 5.96 -7.82 13.88
CA ASN A 26 6.99 -8.70 13.30
C ASN A 26 8.22 -7.91 12.81
N GLY A 27 8.35 -6.62 13.15
CA GLY A 27 9.53 -5.80 12.84
C GLY A 27 9.56 -5.24 11.41
N PHE A 28 8.41 -5.18 10.73
CA PHE A 28 8.30 -4.52 9.43
C PHE A 28 7.92 -3.05 9.57
N GLN A 29 8.52 -2.21 8.73
CA GLN A 29 8.02 -0.86 8.49
C GLN A 29 6.91 -0.94 7.43
N VAL A 30 5.72 -0.47 7.78
CA VAL A 30 4.53 -0.61 6.93
C VAL A 30 4.13 0.71 6.31
N PHE A 31 3.97 0.73 4.99
CA PHE A 31 3.51 1.87 4.22
C PHE A 31 2.08 1.65 3.71
N THR A 32 1.28 2.71 3.72
CA THR A 32 -0.09 2.71 3.20
C THR A 32 -0.36 3.94 2.36
N HIS A 33 -1.37 3.85 1.51
CA HIS A 33 -1.82 4.96 0.66
C HIS A 33 -2.40 6.13 1.49
N ARG A 34 -2.04 7.37 1.14
CA ARG A 34 -2.56 8.60 1.79
C ARG A 34 -3.13 9.63 0.82
N GLN A 35 -2.47 9.85 -0.32
CA GLN A 35 -2.85 10.90 -1.28
C GLN A 35 -3.70 10.38 -2.43
N VAL A 36 -3.45 9.14 -2.86
CA VAL A 36 -4.26 8.41 -3.84
C VAL A 36 -4.96 7.24 -3.15
N PRO A 37 -6.09 6.75 -3.66
CA PRO A 37 -6.73 5.57 -3.08
C PRO A 37 -5.90 4.32 -3.34
N CYS A 38 -5.95 3.35 -2.42
CA CYS A 38 -5.28 2.06 -2.59
C CYS A 38 -5.94 1.13 -3.63
N ASN A 39 -7.10 1.52 -4.18
CA ASN A 39 -7.83 0.74 -5.18
C ASN A 39 -7.46 1.18 -6.62
N ASP A 40 -8.25 0.74 -7.59
CA ASP A 40 -7.99 0.98 -9.01
C ASP A 40 -7.92 2.46 -9.39
N GLY A 41 -8.54 3.35 -8.60
CA GLY A 41 -8.42 4.80 -8.78
C GLY A 41 -6.98 5.34 -8.60
N GLY A 42 -6.09 4.57 -7.96
CA GLY A 42 -4.67 4.91 -7.77
C GLY A 42 -3.70 4.20 -8.71
N ILE A 43 -4.16 3.26 -9.56
CA ILE A 43 -3.28 2.40 -10.39
C ILE A 43 -2.44 3.22 -11.36
N ALA A 44 -3.02 4.24 -12.00
CA ALA A 44 -2.34 5.06 -13.00
C ALA A 44 -1.08 5.74 -12.44
N LEU A 45 -1.08 6.15 -11.16
CA LEU A 45 0.10 6.73 -10.53
C LEU A 45 1.25 5.71 -10.45
N GLY A 46 0.96 4.48 -10.00
CA GLY A 46 1.97 3.42 -9.93
C GLY A 46 2.53 3.07 -11.31
N GLN A 47 1.67 3.00 -12.33
CA GLN A 47 2.08 2.77 -13.71
C GLN A 47 3.02 3.87 -14.23
N ALA A 48 2.69 5.14 -14.01
CA ALA A 48 3.51 6.27 -14.44
C ALA A 48 4.88 6.27 -13.77
N VAL A 49 4.94 6.02 -12.45
CA VAL A 49 6.22 5.96 -11.71
C VAL A 49 7.07 4.78 -12.16
N ILE A 50 6.48 3.59 -12.36
CA ILE A 50 7.21 2.41 -12.84
C ILE A 50 7.75 2.64 -14.25
N ALA A 51 6.94 3.21 -15.15
CA ALA A 51 7.38 3.56 -16.50
C ALA A 51 8.56 4.54 -16.47
N ASN A 52 8.46 5.62 -15.68
CA ASN A 52 9.55 6.59 -15.51
C ASN A 52 10.80 6.00 -14.85
N PHE A 53 10.68 4.96 -14.03
CA PHE A 53 11.83 4.30 -13.39
C PHE A 53 12.51 3.27 -14.30
N ALA A 54 11.80 2.76 -15.30
CA ALA A 54 12.31 1.77 -16.25
C ALA A 54 13.04 2.41 -17.46
N GLU A 55 12.97 3.74 -17.60
CA GLU A 55 13.76 4.55 -18.53
C GLU A 55 15.08 5.00 -17.89
#